data_AF-A0A559M7V0-F1
#
_entry.id   AF-A0A559M7V0-F1
#
_cell.length_a   1.000
_cell.length_b   1.000
_cell.length_c   1.000
_cell.angle_alpha   90.00
_cell.angle_beta   90.00
_cell.angle_gamma   90.00
#
_symmetry.space_group_name_H-M   'P 1'
#
loop_
_entity.id
_entity.type
_entity.pdbx_description
1 polymer ?
#
loop_
_entity_poly.entity_id
_entity_poly.type
_entity_poly.pdbx_seq_one_letter_code
_entity_poly.pdbx_strand_id
1 'polypeptide(L)'
;MKIKYQSDSSATRPPPLMIKHQPSLGGQVIIESRVYTKVDINMHKLNISDRRMEQLADLLQTAKSSEFRTLPCLRWFHNRQESSYGQRFLIAHRVGEALLKWHTAGWVHQGIASKNVWFFYSQQDSICKIDYSEPYLFGFAFARQKETASSFQYVAEFEDNAYRHPDRQGSAGLPTMSHTKEHDLYAYGVFLLELGLWNLVTKFITEKDKQNAHKMKDRIVKIAERLGHSMGNDFKGASMTCLKGDFGHDKAESNLTKVFELKVLDPIHIDHHLDTPAVCL
;
A
#
# COMPACT_ATOMS: atom_id res chain seq x y z
N MET A 1 -40.58 8.24 4.92
CA MET A 1 -40.54 8.96 6.22
C MET A 1 -40.50 10.46 5.91
N LYS A 2 -41.52 11.24 6.32
CA LYS A 2 -41.57 12.70 6.11
C LYS A 2 -40.71 13.37 7.18
N ILE A 3 -39.72 14.18 6.79
CA ILE A 3 -38.98 15.04 7.71
C ILE A 3 -39.19 16.48 7.25
N LYS A 4 -39.81 17.29 8.11
CA LYS A 4 -39.99 18.73 7.92
C LYS A 4 -39.07 19.44 8.92
N TYR A 5 -38.25 20.39 8.48
CA TYR A 5 -37.40 21.19 9.36
C TYR A 5 -37.33 22.65 8.90
N GLN A 6 -37.52 23.58 9.84
CA GLN A 6 -37.38 25.04 9.76
C GLN A 6 -36.88 25.46 11.16
N SER A 7 -36.00 26.43 11.40
CA SER A 7 -35.52 27.59 10.63
C SER A 7 -34.09 28.02 11.03
N ASP A 8 -33.53 28.89 10.18
CA ASP A 8 -32.37 29.82 10.25
C ASP A 8 -31.85 30.34 11.62
N SER A 9 -30.67 30.96 11.76
CA SER A 9 -29.68 31.51 10.81
C SER A 9 -28.28 31.57 11.45
N SER A 10 -27.24 31.46 10.61
CA SER A 10 -25.79 31.59 10.89
C SER A 10 -25.02 30.26 11.15
N ALA A 11 -24.34 29.81 10.09
CA ALA A 11 -23.29 28.78 10.02
C ALA A 11 -23.63 27.29 10.33
N THR A 12 -24.82 26.94 10.78
CA THR A 12 -25.15 25.58 11.26
C THR A 12 -25.85 24.65 10.27
N ARG A 13 -26.16 25.07 9.03
CA ARG A 13 -26.90 24.18 8.10
C ARG A 13 -26.09 22.92 7.76
N PRO A 14 -26.60 21.71 8.02
CA PRO A 14 -26.01 20.49 7.47
C PRO A 14 -26.06 20.57 5.94
N PRO A 15 -25.11 19.93 5.24
CA PRO A 15 -25.11 19.91 3.79
C PRO A 15 -26.41 19.30 3.26
N PRO A 16 -26.84 19.69 2.05
CA PRO A 16 -28.07 19.16 1.48
C PRO A 16 -27.93 17.64 1.33
N LEU A 17 -28.83 16.90 1.99
CA LEU A 17 -28.95 15.46 1.81
C LEU A 17 -29.60 15.21 0.45
N MET A 18 -28.85 14.60 -0.46
CA MET A 18 -29.35 14.24 -1.78
C MET A 18 -29.71 12.76 -1.81
N ILE A 19 -30.94 12.44 -2.18
CA ILE A 19 -31.35 11.07 -2.47
C ILE A 19 -30.95 10.78 -3.93
N LYS A 20 -30.01 9.87 -4.13
CA LYS A 20 -29.65 9.37 -5.47
C LYS A 20 -30.02 7.90 -5.59
N HIS A 21 -30.54 7.52 -6.76
CA HIS A 21 -30.81 6.12 -7.07
C HIS A 21 -29.52 5.45 -7.56
N GLN A 22 -29.03 4.43 -6.85
CA GLN A 22 -27.79 3.74 -7.20
C GLN A 22 -28.06 2.25 -7.43
N PRO A 23 -28.25 1.83 -8.70
CA PRO A 23 -28.69 0.48 -9.04
C PRO A 23 -27.76 -0.63 -8.54
N SER A 24 -26.45 -0.36 -8.44
CA SER A 24 -25.45 -1.33 -7.98
C SER A 24 -25.53 -1.63 -6.48
N LEU A 25 -26.22 -0.81 -5.70
CA LEU A 25 -26.41 -0.98 -4.25
C LEU A 25 -27.84 -1.38 -3.89
N GLY A 26 -28.65 -1.74 -4.89
CA GLY A 26 -30.01 -2.24 -4.67
C GLY A 26 -31.01 -1.22 -4.14
N GLY A 27 -30.77 0.09 -4.29
CA GLY A 27 -31.75 1.09 -3.83
C GLY A 27 -31.33 2.57 -3.89
N GLN A 28 -32.13 3.39 -3.20
CA GLN A 28 -31.87 4.82 -3.00
C GLN A 28 -30.82 5.01 -1.90
N VAL A 29 -29.77 5.79 -2.19
CA VAL A 29 -28.73 6.17 -1.24
C VAL A 29 -28.85 7.65 -0.90
N ILE A 30 -28.53 8.00 0.35
CA ILE A 30 -28.50 9.39 0.83
C ILE A 30 -27.04 9.83 0.84
N ILE A 31 -26.74 10.91 0.12
CA ILE A 31 -25.40 11.45 -0.01
C ILE A 31 -25.35 12.83 0.66
N GLU A 32 -24.37 13.02 1.53
CA GLU A 32 -24.02 14.31 2.14
C GLU A 32 -22.70 14.79 1.51
N SER A 33 -22.67 15.98 0.90
CA SER A 33 -21.47 16.55 0.28
C SER A 33 -21.20 17.98 0.78
N ARG A 34 -19.94 18.31 1.08
CA ARG A 34 -19.54 19.65 1.52
C ARG A 34 -18.26 20.10 0.83
N VAL A 35 -18.28 21.31 0.28
CA VAL A 35 -17.11 21.96 -0.33
C VAL A 35 -16.50 22.90 0.70
N TYR A 36 -15.21 22.72 1.01
CA TYR A 36 -14.48 23.57 1.96
C TYR A 36 -13.51 24.48 1.21
N THR A 37 -13.51 25.78 1.53
CA THR A 37 -12.57 26.75 0.94
C THR A 37 -11.44 27.06 1.93
N LYS A 38 -10.27 27.48 1.42
CA LYS A 38 -9.07 27.77 2.24
C LYS A 38 -9.28 28.86 3.31
N VAL A 39 -10.33 29.68 3.19
CA VAL A 39 -10.69 30.74 4.16
C VAL A 39 -11.39 30.16 5.40
N ASP A 40 -11.86 28.90 5.33
CA ASP A 40 -12.61 28.24 6.40
C ASP A 40 -11.73 27.70 7.55
N ILE A 41 -10.40 27.84 7.48
CA ILE A 41 -9.43 27.34 8.46
C ILE A 41 -9.07 28.44 9.48
N ASN A 42 -10.08 29.12 10.04
CA ASN A 42 -9.86 30.02 11.17
C ASN A 42 -10.28 29.34 12.48
N MET A 43 -9.50 29.57 13.55
CA MET A 43 -9.54 28.89 14.86
C MET A 43 -10.93 28.76 15.50
N HIS A 44 -11.91 29.55 15.08
CA HIS A 44 -13.28 29.47 15.59
C HIS A 44 -14.05 28.20 15.15
N LYS A 45 -13.63 27.53 14.06
CA LYS A 45 -14.25 26.28 13.53
C LYS A 45 -13.69 24.98 14.14
N LEU A 46 -12.53 25.02 14.81
CA LEU A 46 -12.02 23.89 15.59
C LEU A 46 -12.99 23.57 16.74
N ASN A 47 -13.41 24.60 17.49
CA ASN A 47 -14.39 24.47 18.57
C ASN A 47 -15.78 23.95 18.12
N ILE A 48 -16.18 24.21 16.87
CA ILE A 48 -17.47 23.73 16.32
C ILE A 48 -17.37 22.26 15.89
N SER A 49 -16.19 21.84 15.43
CA SER A 49 -15.92 20.45 15.06
C SER A 49 -15.82 19.57 16.30
N ASP A 50 -15.20 20.08 17.37
CA ASP A 50 -15.11 19.38 18.66
C ASP A 50 -16.50 19.15 19.27
N ARG A 51 -17.37 20.17 19.28
CA ARG A 51 -18.73 20.05 19.81
C ARG A 51 -19.62 19.08 19.02
N ARG A 52 -19.38 18.96 17.70
CA ARG A 52 -20.07 17.97 16.86
C ARG A 52 -19.54 16.56 17.08
N MET A 53 -18.23 16.40 17.29
CA MET A 53 -17.62 15.12 17.64
C MET A 53 -18.09 14.63 19.01
N GLU A 54 -18.23 15.53 20.00
CA GLU A 54 -18.84 15.22 21.30
C GLU A 54 -20.30 14.78 21.15
N GLN A 55 -21.10 15.49 20.34
CA GLN A 55 -22.49 15.10 20.06
C GLN A 55 -22.61 13.76 19.34
N LEU A 56 -21.68 13.47 18.41
CA LEU A 56 -21.60 12.17 17.75
C LEU A 56 -21.15 11.07 18.71
N ALA A 57 -20.21 11.34 19.62
CA ALA A 57 -19.77 10.40 20.63
C ALA A 57 -20.90 10.07 21.61
N ASP A 58 -21.63 11.07 22.11
CA ASP A 58 -22.84 10.89 22.94
C ASP A 58 -23.92 10.11 22.19
N LEU A 59 -24.15 10.48 20.92
CA LEU A 59 -25.10 9.79 20.07
C LEU A 59 -24.64 8.39 19.69
N LEU A 60 -23.37 8.01 19.81
CA LEU A 60 -22.91 6.62 19.66
C LEU A 60 -23.04 5.84 20.96
N GLN A 61 -22.78 6.48 22.11
CA GLN A 61 -22.81 5.86 23.44
C GLN A 61 -24.22 5.65 24.00
N THR A 62 -25.22 6.39 23.53
CA THR A 62 -26.62 6.18 23.93
C THR A 62 -27.13 4.78 23.54
N ALA A 63 -27.98 4.18 24.37
CA ALA A 63 -28.60 2.90 24.04
C ALA A 63 -29.45 3.02 22.75
N LYS A 64 -29.20 2.14 21.77
CA LYS A 64 -29.91 2.13 20.50
C LYS A 64 -31.05 1.13 20.52
N SER A 65 -32.15 1.45 19.83
CA SER A 65 -33.24 0.49 19.64
C SER A 65 -32.74 -0.70 18.81
N SER A 66 -33.39 -1.86 18.97
CA SER A 66 -33.09 -3.08 18.21
C SER A 66 -33.27 -2.94 16.69
N GLU A 67 -33.95 -1.89 16.25
CA GLU A 67 -34.18 -1.55 14.84
C GLU A 67 -33.16 -0.57 14.26
N PHE A 68 -32.26 -0.02 15.08
CA PHE A 68 -31.22 0.89 14.60
C PHE A 68 -30.25 0.13 13.69
N ARG A 69 -30.12 0.60 12.46
CA ARG A 69 -29.19 0.08 11.46
C ARG A 69 -28.31 1.24 11.00
N THR A 70 -27.01 1.13 11.22
CA THR A 70 -26.01 1.97 10.57
C THR A 70 -25.43 1.22 9.39
N LEU A 71 -25.02 1.92 8.33
CA LEU A 71 -24.11 1.31 7.36
C LEU A 71 -22.85 0.86 8.11
N PRO A 72 -22.30 -0.33 7.82
CA PRO A 72 -20.98 -0.67 8.32
C PRO A 72 -20.00 0.38 7.77
N CYS A 73 -19.49 1.25 8.64
CA CYS A 73 -18.34 2.04 8.32
C CYS A 73 -17.14 1.09 8.31
N LEU A 74 -16.87 0.47 7.16
CA LEU A 74 -15.76 -0.49 7.03
C LEU A 74 -14.42 0.18 7.36
N ARG A 75 -14.28 1.48 7.06
CA ARG A 75 -13.21 2.38 7.55
C ARG A 75 -13.55 3.84 7.24
N TRP A 76 -13.05 4.75 8.07
CA TRP A 76 -13.08 6.21 7.83
C TRP A 76 -11.70 6.77 8.09
N PHE A 77 -11.27 7.70 7.23
CA PHE A 77 -9.98 8.38 7.36
C PHE A 77 -10.14 9.86 7.08
N HIS A 78 -9.91 10.68 8.10
CA HIS A 78 -9.96 12.15 8.02
C HIS A 78 -8.56 12.77 8.05
N ASN A 79 -7.56 11.94 8.30
CA ASN A 79 -6.19 12.36 8.51
C ASN A 79 -5.37 12.27 7.21
N ARG A 80 -4.59 13.32 6.91
CA ARG A 80 -3.62 13.34 5.80
C ARG A 80 -2.56 12.23 5.91
N GLN A 81 -2.32 11.70 7.11
CA GLN A 81 -1.46 10.53 7.30
C GLN A 81 -2.15 9.23 6.87
N GLU A 82 -3.47 9.11 7.04
CA GLU A 82 -4.24 7.91 6.66
C GLU A 82 -4.47 7.79 5.14
N SER A 83 -4.56 8.92 4.43
CA SER A 83 -4.50 8.90 2.96
C SER A 83 -3.12 8.46 2.43
N SER A 84 -2.03 8.78 3.16
CA SER A 84 -0.69 8.29 2.82
C SER A 84 -0.55 6.78 3.05
N TYR A 85 -1.30 6.20 3.99
CA TYR A 85 -1.35 4.75 4.20
C TYR A 85 -2.03 4.04 3.03
N GLY A 86 -3.21 4.49 2.59
CA GLY A 86 -3.88 3.93 1.41
C GLY A 86 -3.02 4.01 0.15
N GLN A 87 -2.28 5.11 -0.03
CA GLN A 87 -1.33 5.26 -1.13
C GLN A 87 -0.19 4.22 -1.09
N ARG A 88 0.34 3.88 0.08
CA ARG A 88 1.38 2.83 0.21
C ARG A 88 0.86 1.46 -0.19
N PHE A 89 -0.36 1.11 0.21
CA PHE A 89 -1.00 -0.14 -0.23
C PHE A 89 -1.21 -0.15 -1.74
N LEU A 90 -1.69 0.96 -2.32
CA LEU A 90 -1.85 1.09 -3.76
C LEU A 90 -0.52 0.92 -4.49
N ILE A 91 0.53 1.63 -4.06
CA ILE A 91 1.87 1.52 -4.66
C ILE A 91 2.39 0.08 -4.58
N ALA A 92 2.29 -0.54 -3.40
CA ALA A 92 2.67 -1.93 -3.20
C ALA A 92 1.95 -2.84 -4.18
N HIS A 93 0.62 -2.77 -4.20
CA HIS A 93 -0.22 -3.60 -5.06
C HIS A 93 0.13 -3.42 -6.55
N ARG A 94 0.23 -2.18 -7.04
CA ARG A 94 0.51 -1.90 -8.46
C ARG A 94 1.89 -2.41 -8.91
N VAL A 95 2.92 -2.22 -8.07
CA VAL A 95 4.26 -2.78 -8.35
C VAL A 95 4.22 -4.31 -8.30
N GLY A 96 3.48 -4.88 -7.35
CA GLY A 96 3.24 -6.32 -7.24
C GLY A 96 2.52 -6.91 -8.45
N GLU A 97 1.49 -6.25 -8.98
CA GLU A 97 0.79 -6.64 -10.21
C GLU A 97 1.72 -6.61 -11.43
N ALA A 98 2.56 -5.57 -11.56
CA ALA A 98 3.54 -5.50 -12.63
C ALA A 98 4.53 -6.67 -12.55
N LEU A 99 5.00 -6.99 -11.34
CA LEU A 99 5.89 -8.12 -11.10
C LEU A 99 5.21 -9.47 -11.41
N LEU A 100 3.95 -9.65 -10.98
CA LEU A 100 3.15 -10.83 -11.27
C LEU A 100 3.05 -11.06 -12.78
N LYS A 101 2.68 -10.01 -13.54
CA LYS A 101 2.60 -10.07 -15.01
C LYS A 101 3.94 -10.45 -15.65
N TRP A 102 5.03 -9.88 -15.13
CA TRP A 102 6.39 -10.20 -15.59
C TRP A 102 6.74 -11.67 -15.37
N HIS A 103 6.44 -12.19 -14.18
CA HIS A 103 6.67 -13.59 -13.82
C HIS A 103 5.77 -14.56 -14.60
N THR A 104 4.52 -14.19 -14.89
CA THR A 104 3.60 -14.96 -15.74
C THR A 104 4.13 -15.08 -17.17
N ALA A 105 4.79 -14.04 -17.69
CA ALA A 105 5.43 -14.06 -19.00
C ALA A 105 6.74 -14.90 -19.05
N GLY A 106 7.17 -15.50 -17.93
CA GLY A 106 8.40 -16.29 -17.84
C GLY A 106 9.66 -15.46 -17.61
N TRP A 107 9.53 -14.19 -17.24
CA TRP A 107 10.67 -13.30 -17.02
C TRP A 107 11.00 -13.13 -15.54
N VAL A 108 12.27 -12.80 -15.29
CA VAL A 108 12.77 -12.29 -14.00
C VAL A 108 13.24 -10.85 -14.19
N HIS A 109 13.06 -10.00 -13.18
CA HIS A 109 13.37 -8.58 -13.25
C HIS A 109 14.80 -8.28 -12.78
N GLN A 110 15.26 -8.91 -11.70
CA GLN A 110 16.60 -8.76 -11.12
C GLN A 110 16.98 -7.33 -10.67
N GLY A 111 15.98 -6.45 -10.49
CA GLY A 111 16.19 -5.03 -10.23
C GLY A 111 15.09 -4.40 -9.39
N ILE A 112 14.29 -5.21 -8.68
CA ILE A 112 13.26 -4.67 -7.78
C ILE A 112 13.94 -3.94 -6.62
N ALA A 113 13.72 -2.63 -6.55
CA ALA A 113 14.19 -1.77 -5.47
C ALA A 113 13.36 -0.48 -5.44
N SER A 114 13.29 0.19 -4.30
CA SER A 114 12.58 1.48 -4.19
C SER A 114 13.12 2.55 -5.14
N LYS A 115 14.44 2.57 -5.39
CA LYS A 115 15.08 3.46 -6.40
C LYS A 115 14.60 3.24 -7.84
N ASN A 116 14.01 2.08 -8.11
CA ASN A 116 13.50 1.67 -9.41
C ASN A 116 11.97 1.76 -9.51
N VAL A 117 11.31 2.44 -8.56
CA VAL A 117 9.88 2.77 -8.63
C VAL A 117 9.74 4.28 -8.86
N TRP A 118 9.25 4.65 -10.03
CA TRP A 118 9.17 6.03 -10.48
C TRP A 118 7.73 6.53 -10.47
N PHE A 119 7.59 7.84 -10.32
CA PHE A 119 6.33 8.55 -10.34
C PHE A 119 6.45 9.76 -11.23
N PHE A 120 5.38 10.11 -11.92
CA PHE A 120 5.33 11.27 -12.80
C PHE A 120 4.44 12.36 -12.20
N TYR A 121 4.59 13.59 -12.70
CA TYR A 121 3.71 14.69 -12.32
C TYR A 121 2.35 14.53 -12.99
N SER A 122 1.28 14.85 -12.25
CA SER A 122 -0.06 14.97 -12.81
C SER A 122 -0.08 16.09 -13.85
N GLN A 123 -0.53 15.76 -15.07
CA GLN A 123 -0.67 16.73 -16.15
C GLN A 123 -1.90 17.65 -15.98
N GLN A 124 -2.77 17.35 -15.02
CA GLN A 124 -4.07 18.02 -14.85
C GLN A 124 -4.04 19.16 -13.82
N ASP A 125 -3.00 19.25 -13.00
CA ASP A 125 -2.87 20.27 -11.95
C ASP A 125 -1.89 21.37 -12.38
N SER A 126 -2.29 22.63 -12.23
CA SER A 126 -1.43 23.82 -12.41
C SER A 126 -0.31 23.95 -11.35
N ILE A 127 -0.27 23.01 -10.41
CA ILE A 127 0.78 22.82 -9.42
C ILE A 127 1.38 21.44 -9.71
N CYS A 128 2.68 21.35 -9.98
CA CYS A 128 3.40 20.10 -10.27
C CYS A 128 3.31 19.10 -9.11
N LYS A 129 2.20 18.39 -8.99
CA LYS A 129 1.94 17.39 -7.96
C LYS A 129 2.31 16.01 -8.49
N ILE A 130 3.10 15.26 -7.72
CA ILE A 130 3.45 13.88 -8.06
C ILE A 130 2.20 13.02 -7.95
N ASP A 131 1.92 12.22 -8.98
CA ASP A 131 0.87 11.22 -8.97
C ASP A 131 1.42 9.90 -8.43
N TYR A 132 0.98 9.54 -7.22
CA TYR A 132 1.37 8.30 -6.55
C TYR A 132 0.46 7.12 -6.91
N SER A 133 -0.61 7.34 -7.68
CA SER A 133 -1.55 6.29 -8.07
C SER A 133 -1.03 5.42 -9.21
N GLU A 134 -0.10 5.96 -10.00
CA GLU A 134 0.54 5.27 -11.12
C GLU A 134 2.06 5.13 -10.90
N PRO A 135 2.51 4.17 -10.07
CA PRO A 135 3.93 3.83 -9.98
C PRO A 135 4.39 3.10 -11.25
N TYR A 136 5.57 3.44 -11.72
CA TYR A 136 6.23 2.78 -12.84
C TYR A 136 7.44 2.00 -12.34
N LEU A 137 7.45 0.69 -12.60
CA LEU A 137 8.61 -0.13 -12.33
C LEU A 137 9.65 0.06 -13.45
N PHE A 138 10.89 0.37 -13.08
CA PHE A 138 12.03 0.58 -13.97
C PHE A 138 13.20 -0.35 -13.58
N GLY A 139 14.36 -0.22 -14.23
CA GLY A 139 15.57 -0.98 -13.85
C GLY A 139 15.70 -2.34 -14.54
N PHE A 140 15.22 -2.46 -15.78
CA PHE A 140 15.25 -3.68 -16.58
C PHE A 140 16.62 -4.06 -17.16
N ALA A 141 17.72 -3.43 -16.74
CA ALA A 141 19.06 -3.67 -17.28
C ALA A 141 19.52 -5.13 -17.14
N PHE A 142 19.01 -5.84 -16.15
CA PHE A 142 19.28 -7.26 -15.90
C PHE A 142 18.04 -8.14 -16.08
N ALA A 143 16.94 -7.59 -16.60
CA ALA A 143 15.73 -8.37 -16.83
C ALA A 143 15.95 -9.34 -17.99
N ARG A 144 15.47 -10.56 -17.84
CA ARG A 144 15.66 -11.63 -18.82
C ARG A 144 14.61 -12.73 -18.67
N GLN A 145 14.46 -13.55 -19.70
CA GLN A 145 13.76 -14.82 -19.58
C GLN A 145 14.48 -15.73 -18.58
N LYS A 146 13.73 -16.45 -17.75
CA LYS A 146 14.28 -17.26 -16.67
C LYS A 146 15.29 -18.30 -17.18
N GLU A 147 15.00 -18.90 -18.33
CA GLU A 147 15.73 -20.00 -18.95
C GLU A 147 17.08 -19.57 -19.52
N THR A 148 17.27 -18.25 -19.73
CA THR A 148 18.53 -17.70 -20.23
C THR A 148 19.60 -17.65 -19.13
N ALA A 149 20.87 -17.57 -19.51
CA ALA A 149 21.98 -17.53 -18.57
C ALA A 149 21.86 -16.35 -17.59
N SER A 150 22.05 -16.63 -16.30
CA SER A 150 22.08 -15.59 -15.26
C SER A 150 23.44 -14.92 -15.20
N SER A 151 23.46 -13.59 -14.98
CA SER A 151 24.69 -12.91 -14.57
C SER A 151 25.12 -13.38 -13.18
N PHE A 152 26.42 -13.63 -13.01
CA PHE A 152 27.08 -13.96 -11.75
C PHE A 152 28.02 -12.84 -11.28
N GLN A 153 27.77 -11.60 -11.74
CA GLN A 153 28.60 -10.45 -11.38
C GLN A 153 28.51 -10.12 -9.88
N TYR A 154 29.69 -9.92 -9.28
CA TYR A 154 29.85 -9.34 -7.95
C TYR A 154 29.28 -7.91 -7.94
N VAL A 155 28.53 -7.58 -6.89
CA VAL A 155 28.07 -6.20 -6.64
C VAL A 155 28.60 -5.75 -5.29
N ALA A 156 29.38 -4.67 -5.34
CA ALA A 156 30.00 -4.07 -4.16
C ALA A 156 29.02 -3.23 -3.34
N GLU A 157 28.03 -2.63 -4.01
CA GLU A 157 27.10 -1.68 -3.41
C GLU A 157 26.20 -2.37 -2.38
N PHE A 158 26.29 -1.91 -1.15
CA PHE A 158 25.57 -2.49 -0.03
C PHE A 158 24.05 -2.28 -0.18
N GLU A 159 23.64 -1.12 -0.68
CA GLU A 159 22.26 -0.76 -0.98
C GLU A 159 21.59 -1.82 -1.87
N ASP A 160 22.31 -2.29 -2.88
CA ASP A 160 21.80 -3.27 -3.85
C ASP A 160 21.83 -4.69 -3.27
N ASN A 161 22.84 -4.99 -2.44
CA ASN A 161 22.90 -6.26 -1.74
C ASN A 161 21.73 -6.43 -0.75
N ALA A 162 21.24 -5.36 -0.12
CA ALA A 162 20.09 -5.45 0.77
C ALA A 162 18.81 -5.99 0.09
N TYR A 163 18.66 -5.78 -1.23
CA TYR A 163 17.57 -6.33 -2.03
C TYR A 163 17.88 -7.72 -2.63
N ARG A 164 19.13 -8.16 -2.60
CA ARG A 164 19.53 -9.47 -3.14
C ARG A 164 19.36 -10.55 -2.10
N HIS A 165 18.72 -11.66 -2.50
CA HIS A 165 18.64 -12.84 -1.65
C HIS A 165 20.03 -13.36 -1.26
N PRO A 166 20.23 -13.93 -0.05
CA PRO A 166 21.54 -14.40 0.39
C PRO A 166 22.26 -15.35 -0.58
N ASP A 167 21.52 -16.25 -1.23
CA ASP A 167 22.05 -17.19 -2.24
C ASP A 167 22.64 -16.46 -3.47
N ARG A 168 22.20 -15.22 -3.71
CA ARG A 168 22.67 -14.36 -4.80
C ARG A 168 23.76 -13.37 -4.38
N GLN A 169 24.07 -13.29 -3.08
CA GLN A 169 25.23 -12.54 -2.57
C GLN A 169 26.44 -13.47 -2.41
N GLY A 170 26.22 -14.69 -1.93
CA GLY A 170 27.27 -15.69 -1.68
C GLY A 170 28.23 -15.35 -0.55
N SER A 171 28.94 -16.36 -0.05
CA SER A 171 29.85 -16.22 1.12
C SER A 171 31.12 -15.41 0.83
N ALA A 172 31.47 -15.22 -0.44
CA ALA A 172 32.62 -14.46 -0.91
C ALA A 172 32.22 -13.36 -1.93
N GLY A 173 30.93 -13.00 -1.98
CA GLY A 173 30.40 -11.98 -2.90
C GLY A 173 30.01 -12.46 -4.29
N LEU A 174 30.28 -13.73 -4.62
CA LEU A 174 29.89 -14.33 -5.88
C LEU A 174 28.57 -15.10 -5.73
N PRO A 175 27.57 -14.89 -6.60
CA PRO A 175 26.31 -15.60 -6.52
C PRO A 175 26.51 -17.11 -6.67
N THR A 176 25.80 -17.93 -5.88
CA THR A 176 25.94 -19.39 -5.91
C THR A 176 24.94 -20.09 -6.81
N MET A 177 23.88 -19.39 -7.22
CA MET A 177 22.78 -19.94 -8.03
C MET A 177 22.28 -18.92 -9.05
N SER A 178 21.67 -19.39 -10.14
CA SER A 178 20.97 -18.51 -11.10
C SER A 178 19.86 -17.71 -10.43
N HIS A 179 19.61 -16.50 -10.91
CA HIS A 179 18.46 -15.72 -10.44
C HIS A 179 17.14 -16.33 -10.88
N THR A 180 16.14 -16.27 -10.00
CA THR A 180 14.84 -16.94 -10.14
C THR A 180 13.73 -15.98 -9.72
N LYS A 181 12.47 -16.39 -9.89
CA LYS A 181 11.30 -15.63 -9.44
C LYS A 181 11.33 -15.40 -7.93
N GLU A 182 11.71 -16.39 -7.12
CA GLU A 182 11.80 -16.22 -5.66
C GLU A 182 12.77 -15.11 -5.26
N HIS A 183 13.85 -14.92 -6.03
CA HIS A 183 14.81 -13.84 -5.78
C HIS A 183 14.21 -12.45 -6.04
N ASP A 184 13.35 -12.29 -7.05
CA ASP A 184 12.58 -11.05 -7.23
C ASP A 184 11.55 -10.85 -6.12
N LEU A 185 10.90 -11.94 -5.67
CA LEU A 185 9.92 -11.88 -4.57
C LEU A 185 10.59 -11.46 -3.27
N TYR A 186 11.80 -11.96 -2.97
CA TYR A 186 12.59 -11.49 -1.83
C TYR A 186 12.82 -9.97 -1.90
N ALA A 187 13.29 -9.48 -3.04
CA ALA A 187 13.52 -8.05 -3.27
C ALA A 187 12.23 -7.23 -3.12
N TYR A 188 11.10 -7.75 -3.59
CA TYR A 188 9.78 -7.16 -3.38
C TYR A 188 9.39 -7.10 -1.89
N GLY A 189 9.72 -8.14 -1.11
CA GLY A 189 9.53 -8.13 0.34
C GLY A 189 10.32 -7.02 1.06
N VAL A 190 11.54 -6.75 0.60
CA VAL A 190 12.37 -5.62 1.08
C VAL A 190 11.75 -4.27 0.66
N PHE A 191 11.25 -4.18 -0.57
CA PHE A 191 10.52 -2.99 -1.03
C PHE A 191 9.28 -2.70 -0.17
N LEU A 192 8.47 -3.71 0.13
CA LEU A 192 7.33 -3.57 1.03
C LEU A 192 7.77 -3.07 2.41
N LEU A 193 8.88 -3.60 2.95
CA LEU A 193 9.43 -3.14 4.22
C LEU A 193 9.74 -1.64 4.21
N GLU A 194 10.45 -1.16 3.19
CA GLU A 194 10.81 0.25 3.08
C GLU A 194 9.58 1.14 2.93
N LEU A 195 8.61 0.70 2.12
CA LEU A 195 7.37 1.42 1.87
C LEU A 195 6.51 1.50 3.15
N GLY A 196 6.42 0.41 3.89
CA GLY A 196 5.60 0.33 5.10
C GLY A 196 6.20 1.05 6.32
N LEU A 197 7.54 1.09 6.43
CA LEU A 197 8.24 1.84 7.48
C LEU A 197 8.61 3.27 7.05
N TRP A 198 8.41 3.60 5.78
CA TRP A 198 8.78 4.87 5.17
C TRP A 198 10.24 5.26 5.41
N ASN A 199 11.13 4.27 5.31
CA ASN A 199 12.54 4.44 5.59
C ASN A 199 13.36 3.37 4.86
N LEU A 200 14.55 3.73 4.40
CA LEU A 200 15.42 2.80 3.66
C LEU A 200 15.89 1.67 4.57
N VAL A 201 15.96 0.45 4.01
CA VAL A 201 16.39 -0.76 4.71
C VAL A 201 17.79 -0.58 5.28
N THR A 202 18.65 0.14 4.56
CA THR A 202 20.03 0.44 4.94
C THR A 202 20.17 1.11 6.30
N LYS A 203 19.18 1.91 6.74
CA LYS A 203 19.21 2.56 8.07
C LYS A 203 19.06 1.58 9.22
N PHE A 204 18.60 0.36 8.95
CA PHE A 204 18.34 -0.63 9.98
C PHE A 204 19.40 -1.74 10.04
N ILE A 205 20.36 -1.74 9.11
CA ILE A 205 21.43 -2.72 8.96
C ILE A 205 22.72 -2.16 9.52
N THR A 206 23.41 -2.94 10.34
CA THR A 206 24.70 -2.58 10.94
C THR A 206 25.87 -3.10 10.12
N GLU A 207 27.08 -2.57 10.30
CA GLU A 207 28.30 -3.08 9.63
C GLU A 207 28.52 -4.58 9.85
N LYS A 208 28.13 -5.12 11.01
CA LYS A 208 28.24 -6.56 11.29
C LYS A 208 27.26 -7.38 10.45
N ASP A 209 26.09 -6.83 10.17
CA ASP A 209 25.09 -7.48 9.33
C ASP A 209 25.55 -7.49 7.87
N LYS A 210 26.23 -6.42 7.40
CA LYS A 210 26.78 -6.30 6.04
C LYS A 210 27.76 -7.41 5.67
N GLN A 211 28.48 -7.95 6.65
CA GLN A 211 29.50 -8.97 6.44
C GLN A 211 28.93 -10.37 6.20
N ASN A 212 27.63 -10.58 6.45
CA ASN A 212 27.01 -11.90 6.30
C ASN A 212 25.58 -11.78 5.77
N ALA A 213 25.38 -12.25 4.54
CA ALA A 213 24.10 -12.14 3.84
C ALA A 213 22.92 -12.79 4.60
N HIS A 214 23.13 -13.93 5.25
CA HIS A 214 22.09 -14.57 6.05
C HIS A 214 21.75 -13.76 7.31
N LYS A 215 22.76 -13.24 8.02
CA LYS A 215 22.52 -12.34 9.17
C LYS A 215 21.79 -11.07 8.74
N MET A 216 22.13 -10.51 7.59
CA MET A 216 21.41 -9.39 7.00
C MET A 216 19.95 -9.74 6.74
N LYS A 217 19.67 -10.88 6.09
CA LYS A 217 18.30 -11.38 5.89
C LYS A 217 17.55 -11.54 7.22
N ASP A 218 18.15 -12.16 8.22
CA ASP A 218 17.53 -12.36 9.54
C ASP A 218 17.20 -11.02 10.20
N ARG A 219 18.11 -10.05 10.07
CA ARG A 219 17.90 -8.69 10.55
C ARG A 219 16.73 -8.02 9.83
N ILE A 220 16.67 -8.09 8.50
CA ILE A 220 15.57 -7.54 7.68
C ILE A 220 14.23 -8.16 8.10
N VAL A 221 14.16 -9.49 8.22
CA VAL A 221 12.96 -10.21 8.68
C VAL A 221 12.54 -9.76 10.07
N LYS A 222 13.49 -9.58 11.00
CA LYS A 222 13.20 -9.08 12.34
C LYS A 222 12.62 -7.66 12.33
N ILE A 223 13.11 -6.79 11.45
CA ILE A 223 12.61 -5.41 11.33
C ILE A 223 11.21 -5.42 10.71
N ALA A 224 10.93 -6.33 9.78
CA ALA A 224 9.63 -6.46 9.14
C ALA A 224 8.48 -6.78 10.11
N GLU A 225 8.75 -7.34 11.30
CA GLU A 225 7.73 -7.47 12.35
C GLU A 225 7.09 -6.13 12.74
N ARG A 226 7.84 -5.02 12.62
CA ARG A 226 7.34 -3.66 12.93
C ARG A 226 6.25 -3.20 11.96
N LEU A 227 6.15 -3.82 10.78
CA LEU A 227 5.09 -3.51 9.81
C LEU A 227 3.70 -3.79 10.36
N GLY A 228 3.56 -4.72 11.31
CA GLY A 228 2.26 -4.96 11.96
C GLY A 228 1.72 -3.72 12.67
N HIS A 229 2.61 -2.95 13.30
CA HIS A 229 2.24 -1.70 13.98
C HIS A 229 2.05 -0.53 13.01
N SER A 230 2.82 -0.46 11.92
CA SER A 230 2.73 0.67 10.98
C SER A 230 1.66 0.47 9.91
N MET A 231 1.55 -0.72 9.31
CA MET A 231 0.72 -1.00 8.15
C MET A 231 -0.39 -2.02 8.41
N GLY A 232 -0.38 -2.71 9.55
CA GLY A 232 -1.33 -3.78 9.86
C GLY A 232 -0.82 -5.17 9.47
N ASN A 233 -1.60 -6.20 9.84
CA ASN A 233 -1.18 -7.59 9.76
C ASN A 233 -1.08 -8.13 8.33
N ASP A 234 -1.96 -7.71 7.42
CA ASP A 234 -1.97 -8.21 6.04
C ASP A 234 -0.73 -7.74 5.28
N PHE A 235 -0.39 -6.45 5.40
CA PHE A 235 0.83 -5.89 4.82
C PHE A 235 2.11 -6.50 5.43
N LYS A 236 2.11 -6.72 6.76
CA LYS A 236 3.19 -7.46 7.43
C LYS A 236 3.31 -8.87 6.86
N GLY A 237 2.19 -9.59 6.75
CA GLY A 237 2.11 -10.95 6.23
C GLY A 237 2.70 -11.02 4.82
N ALA A 238 2.25 -10.15 3.92
CA ALA A 238 2.74 -10.03 2.55
C ALA A 238 4.27 -9.87 2.47
N SER A 239 4.84 -8.90 3.21
CA SER A 239 6.29 -8.69 3.25
C SER A 239 7.04 -9.89 3.83
N MET A 240 6.53 -10.47 4.92
CA MET A 240 7.16 -11.61 5.60
C MET A 240 7.15 -12.88 4.76
N THR A 241 6.06 -13.16 4.06
CA THR A 241 5.95 -14.29 3.11
C THR A 241 7.02 -14.17 2.03
N CYS A 242 7.18 -12.98 1.46
CA CYS A 242 8.20 -12.68 0.45
C CYS A 242 9.63 -12.84 0.99
N LEU A 243 9.93 -12.27 2.17
CA LEU A 243 11.26 -12.30 2.76
C LEU A 243 11.68 -13.71 3.20
N LYS A 244 10.74 -14.50 3.73
CA LYS A 244 11.00 -15.88 4.17
C LYS A 244 10.96 -16.90 3.03
N GLY A 245 10.28 -16.58 1.93
CA GLY A 245 10.05 -17.51 0.83
C GLY A 245 8.96 -18.55 1.15
N ASP A 246 7.97 -18.20 1.98
CA ASP A 246 6.93 -19.12 2.46
C ASP A 246 5.77 -19.30 1.45
N PHE A 247 6.13 -19.72 0.24
CA PHE A 247 5.20 -19.94 -0.88
C PHE A 247 4.74 -21.41 -1.00
N GLY A 248 5.08 -22.27 -0.01
CA GLY A 248 4.72 -23.68 -0.01
C GLY A 248 5.70 -24.58 -0.78
N HIS A 249 5.57 -25.90 -0.60
CA HIS A 249 6.55 -26.89 -1.06
C HIS A 249 6.36 -27.38 -2.51
N ASP A 250 5.25 -27.04 -3.17
CA ASP A 250 5.02 -27.44 -4.55
C ASP A 250 5.77 -26.51 -5.52
N LYS A 251 6.99 -26.93 -5.84
CA LYS A 251 7.99 -26.25 -6.69
C LYS A 251 7.58 -26.04 -8.16
N ALA A 252 6.32 -26.27 -8.52
CA ALA A 252 5.83 -25.94 -9.85
C ALA A 252 5.74 -24.42 -9.99
N GLU A 253 6.39 -23.86 -11.00
CA GLU A 253 6.51 -22.40 -11.16
C GLU A 253 5.18 -21.69 -11.43
N SER A 254 4.25 -22.37 -12.09
CA SER A 254 2.88 -21.90 -12.28
C SER A 254 2.14 -21.76 -10.94
N ASN A 255 2.54 -22.56 -9.94
CA ASN A 255 2.02 -22.46 -8.59
C ASN A 255 2.58 -21.23 -7.87
N LEU A 256 3.86 -20.90 -8.05
CA LEU A 256 4.49 -19.76 -7.37
C LEU A 256 3.79 -18.43 -7.68
N THR A 257 3.50 -18.16 -8.96
CA THR A 257 2.79 -16.95 -9.40
C THR A 257 1.39 -16.87 -8.77
N LYS A 258 0.66 -18.00 -8.73
CA LYS A 258 -0.67 -18.08 -8.12
C LYS A 258 -0.63 -17.92 -6.60
N VAL A 259 0.35 -18.51 -5.93
CA VAL A 259 0.51 -18.36 -4.48
C VAL A 259 0.95 -16.94 -4.13
N PHE A 260 1.76 -16.30 -4.96
CA PHE A 260 2.12 -14.89 -4.79
C PHE A 260 0.87 -13.98 -4.86
N GLU A 261 0.02 -14.16 -5.86
CA GLU A 261 -1.26 -13.45 -5.95
C GLU A 261 -2.11 -13.65 -4.68
N LEU A 262 -2.41 -14.91 -4.33
CA LEU A 262 -3.30 -15.25 -3.21
C LEU A 262 -2.75 -14.85 -1.83
N LYS A 263 -1.45 -15.04 -1.57
CA LYS A 263 -0.86 -14.81 -0.23
C LYS A 263 -0.29 -13.41 -0.05
N VAL A 264 -0.03 -12.68 -1.14
CA VAL A 264 0.68 -11.39 -1.07
C VAL A 264 -0.12 -10.27 -1.68
N LEU A 265 -0.69 -10.42 -2.89
CA LEU A 265 -1.38 -9.32 -3.56
C LEU A 265 -2.82 -9.16 -3.06
N ASP A 266 -3.60 -10.23 -3.00
CA ASP A 266 -5.00 -10.17 -2.54
C ASP A 266 -5.13 -9.55 -1.14
N PRO A 267 -4.28 -9.90 -0.13
CA PRO A 267 -4.39 -9.32 1.20
C PRO A 267 -4.05 -7.82 1.27
N ILE A 268 -3.27 -7.30 0.30
CA ILE A 268 -2.90 -5.88 0.25
C ILE A 268 -3.66 -5.12 -0.84
N HIS A 269 -4.58 -5.77 -1.54
CA HIS A 269 -5.46 -5.12 -2.49
C HIS A 269 -6.46 -4.24 -1.76
N ILE A 270 -6.70 -3.05 -2.30
CA ILE A 270 -7.76 -2.16 -1.85
C ILE A 270 -8.77 -2.11 -3.00
N ASP A 271 -9.96 -2.67 -2.81
CA ASP A 271 -11.02 -2.70 -3.82
C ASP A 271 -11.30 -1.30 -4.37
N HIS A 272 -11.04 -1.13 -5.67
CA HIS A 272 -11.21 0.12 -6.42
C HIS A 272 -12.67 0.46 -6.76
N HIS A 273 -13.68 -0.11 -6.08
CA HIS A 273 -15.09 0.28 -6.28
C HIS A 273 -15.44 1.72 -5.83
N LEU A 274 -14.42 2.55 -5.56
CA LEU A 274 -14.53 3.98 -5.30
C LEU A 274 -13.71 4.85 -6.27
N ASP A 275 -13.20 4.30 -7.38
CA ASP A 275 -12.60 5.05 -8.50
C ASP A 275 -13.66 5.75 -9.39
N THR A 276 -14.71 6.33 -8.78
CA THR A 276 -15.20 7.59 -9.33
C THR A 276 -14.33 8.67 -8.73
N PRO A 277 -13.64 9.51 -9.53
CA PRO A 277 -13.09 10.73 -8.97
C PRO A 277 -14.23 11.40 -8.23
N ALA A 278 -14.02 11.77 -6.97
CA ALA A 278 -14.82 12.82 -6.38
C ALA A 278 -14.58 14.03 -7.28
N VAL A 279 -15.45 14.18 -8.28
CA VAL A 279 -15.53 15.36 -9.13
C VAL A 279 -15.77 16.49 -8.16
N CYS A 280 -14.73 17.30 -7.95
CA CYS A 280 -14.90 18.64 -7.42
C CYS A 280 -15.78 19.41 -8.41
N LEU A 281 -17.07 19.52 -8.09
CA LEU A 281 -17.91 20.64 -8.47
C LEU A 281 -18.49 21.22 -7.18
#